data_AF-A0A323V3X4-F1
#
_entry.id   AF-A0A323V3X4-F1
#
_cell.length_a   1.000
_cell.length_b   1.000
_cell.length_c   1.000
_cell.angle_alpha   90.00
_cell.angle_beta   90.00
_cell.angle_gamma   90.00
#
_symmetry.space_group_name_H-M   'P 1'
#
loop_
_entity.id
_entity.type
_entity.pdbx_description
1 polymer ?
#
loop_
_entity_poly.entity_id
_entity_poly.type
_entity_poly.pdbx_seq_one_letter_code
_entity_poly.pdbx_strand_id
1 'polypeptide(L)'
;NRLFLLALVIPATALAGTFGFEHLPGLVNPKQVTLVSLALGALLALVIGLAWLRPHPAAPLQEGRRLMDSVGWAAILPQMLASLGAVFALAGVGDVVGQLMSSVIPEGSLFGAVAAFALGMALFTMVMGNAFAAFPVMAAAIAVPVLIRQYG
;
A
#
# COMPACT_ATOMS: atom_id res chain seq x y z
N ASN A 1 -6.70 -30.35 -9.78
CA ASN A 1 -6.45 -30.13 -8.34
C ASN A 1 -7.60 -29.32 -7.75
N ARG A 2 -8.51 -29.92 -6.98
CA ARG A 2 -9.75 -29.26 -6.49
C ARG A 2 -9.49 -28.10 -5.52
N LEU A 3 -8.35 -28.11 -4.82
CA LEU A 3 -7.88 -27.02 -3.96
C LEU A 3 -7.63 -25.71 -4.73
N PHE A 4 -7.23 -25.81 -6.01
CA PHE A 4 -7.00 -24.64 -6.85
C PHE A 4 -8.29 -23.86 -7.13
N LEU A 5 -9.42 -24.57 -7.26
CA LEU A 5 -10.73 -23.93 -7.44
C LEU A 5 -11.12 -23.10 -6.23
N LEU A 6 -10.80 -23.57 -5.02
CA LEU A 6 -11.04 -22.83 -3.78
C LEU A 6 -10.19 -21.55 -3.71
N ALA A 7 -8.90 -21.66 -4.07
CA ALA A 7 -8.01 -20.50 -4.10
C ALA A 7 -8.46 -19.45 -5.13
N LEU A 8 -9.08 -19.87 -6.24
CA LEU A 8 -9.57 -18.97 -7.29
C LEU A 8 -10.83 -18.18 -6.89
N VAL A 9 -11.55 -18.60 -5.83
CA VAL A 9 -12.72 -17.86 -5.32
C VAL A 9 -12.33 -16.43 -4.94
N ILE A 10 -11.18 -16.23 -4.30
CA ILE A 10 -10.73 -14.91 -3.83
C ILE A 10 -10.48 -13.93 -5.00
N PRO A 11 -9.64 -14.24 -6.01
CA PRO A 11 -9.45 -13.33 -7.14
C PRO A 11 -10.73 -13.20 -7.99
N ALA A 12 -11.52 -14.26 -8.16
CA ALA A 12 -12.76 -14.18 -8.94
C ALA A 12 -13.78 -13.22 -8.29
N THR A 13 -13.96 -13.31 -6.98
CA THR A 13 -14.84 -12.40 -6.22
C THR A 13 -14.28 -10.99 -6.13
N ALA A 14 -12.96 -10.82 -6.01
CA ALA A 14 -12.33 -9.50 -6.04
C ALA A 14 -12.54 -8.80 -7.40
N LEU A 15 -12.36 -9.52 -8.51
CA LEU A 15 -12.60 -8.99 -9.86
C LEU A 15 -14.09 -8.70 -10.09
N ALA A 16 -14.97 -9.66 -9.78
CA ALA A 16 -16.40 -9.50 -9.91
C ALA A 16 -16.93 -8.34 -9.06
N GLY A 17 -16.43 -8.18 -7.84
CA GLY A 17 -16.77 -7.07 -6.97
C GLY A 17 -16.25 -5.73 -7.51
N THR A 18 -15.01 -5.70 -8.02
CA THR A 18 -14.44 -4.47 -8.60
C THR A 18 -15.27 -3.96 -9.78
N PHE A 19 -15.64 -4.82 -10.73
CA PHE A 19 -16.50 -4.43 -11.85
C PHE A 19 -17.96 -4.24 -11.46
N GLY A 20 -18.47 -5.01 -10.50
CA GLY A 20 -19.88 -4.97 -10.09
C GLY A 20 -20.23 -3.75 -9.24
N PHE A 21 -19.41 -3.42 -8.24
CA PHE A 21 -19.64 -2.27 -7.36
C PHE A 21 -19.39 -0.93 -8.07
N GLU A 22 -18.65 -0.91 -9.18
CA GLU A 22 -18.52 0.26 -10.06
C GLU A 22 -19.87 0.71 -10.64
N HIS A 23 -20.83 -0.22 -10.80
CA HIS A 23 -22.15 0.05 -11.35
C HIS A 23 -23.24 0.33 -10.28
N LEU A 24 -22.92 0.21 -8.99
CA LEU A 24 -23.83 0.51 -7.87
C LEU A 24 -23.28 1.64 -6.99
N PRO A 25 -23.34 2.92 -7.45
CA PRO A 25 -22.89 4.05 -6.66
C PRO A 25 -23.80 4.23 -5.44
N GLY A 26 -23.26 3.99 -4.23
CA GLY A 26 -23.96 4.25 -2.96
C GLY A 26 -23.73 3.24 -1.85
N LEU A 27 -23.36 1.99 -2.18
CA LEU A 27 -23.13 0.95 -1.17
C LEU A 27 -21.70 0.92 -0.62
N VAL A 28 -20.70 1.31 -1.42
CA VAL A 28 -19.28 1.23 -1.07
C VAL A 28 -18.55 2.48 -1.56
N ASN A 29 -17.62 3.00 -0.74
CA ASN A 29 -16.77 4.11 -1.14
C ASN A 29 -15.90 3.67 -2.34
N PRO A 30 -15.89 4.40 -3.47
CA PRO A 30 -15.12 4.05 -4.67
C PRO A 30 -13.64 3.76 -4.38
N LYS A 31 -13.05 4.44 -3.38
CA LYS A 31 -11.65 4.25 -2.98
C LYS A 31 -11.36 2.91 -2.29
N GLN A 32 -12.38 2.21 -1.80
CA GLN A 32 -12.25 0.99 -0.98
C GLN A 32 -12.90 -0.23 -1.61
N VAL A 33 -13.45 -0.12 -2.83
CA VAL A 33 -14.16 -1.21 -3.53
C VAL A 33 -13.30 -2.48 -3.61
N THR A 34 -12.02 -2.35 -3.95
CA THR A 34 -11.11 -3.50 -4.04
C THR A 34 -10.91 -4.18 -2.68
N LEU A 35 -10.72 -3.40 -1.60
CA LEU A 35 -10.53 -3.94 -0.24
C LEU A 35 -11.78 -4.66 0.25
N VAL A 36 -12.96 -4.07 0.02
CA VAL A 36 -14.25 -4.68 0.38
C VAL A 36 -14.48 -5.97 -0.41
N SER A 37 -14.21 -5.95 -1.72
CA SER A 37 -14.36 -7.13 -2.58
C SER A 37 -13.41 -8.25 -2.19
N LEU A 38 -12.16 -7.93 -1.82
CA LEU A 38 -11.19 -8.89 -1.31
C LEU A 38 -11.64 -9.50 0.02
N ALA A 39 -12.17 -8.69 0.95
CA ALA A 39 -12.67 -9.16 2.23
C ALA A 39 -13.87 -10.11 2.07
N LEU A 40 -14.83 -9.76 1.22
CA LEU A 40 -15.94 -10.63 0.86
C LEU A 40 -15.46 -11.93 0.22
N GLY A 41 -14.48 -11.84 -0.69
CA GLY A 41 -13.87 -12.99 -1.33
C GLY A 41 -13.19 -13.94 -0.36
N ALA A 42 -12.45 -13.41 0.60
CA ALA A 42 -11.82 -14.19 1.66
C ALA A 42 -12.86 -14.91 2.54
N LEU A 43 -13.95 -14.22 2.93
CA LEU A 43 -15.05 -14.81 3.70
C LEU A 43 -15.75 -15.92 2.92
N LEU A 44 -16.05 -15.71 1.64
CA LEU A 44 -16.66 -16.72 0.77
C LEU A 44 -15.74 -17.94 0.61
N ALA A 45 -14.45 -17.73 0.35
CA ALA A 45 -13.48 -18.82 0.24
C ALA A 45 -13.37 -19.61 1.55
N LEU A 46 -13.40 -18.93 2.70
CA LEU A 46 -13.41 -19.57 4.02
C LEU A 46 -14.66 -20.44 4.22
N VAL A 47 -15.86 -19.90 3.94
CA VAL A 47 -17.13 -20.63 4.10
C VAL A 47 -17.19 -21.85 3.16
N ILE A 48 -16.84 -21.67 1.89
CA ILE A 48 -16.79 -22.77 0.91
C ILE A 48 -15.76 -23.82 1.34
N GLY A 49 -14.60 -23.39 1.85
CA GLY A 49 -13.54 -24.27 2.33
C GLY A 49 -13.99 -25.09 3.53
N LEU A 50 -14.64 -24.47 4.50
CA LEU A 50 -15.22 -25.13 5.67
C LEU A 50 -16.30 -26.14 5.28
N ALA A 51 -17.20 -25.78 4.34
CA ALA A 51 -18.26 -26.67 3.88
C ALA A 51 -17.73 -27.87 3.06
N TRP A 52 -16.70 -27.65 2.25
CA TRP A 52 -16.16 -28.66 1.34
C TRP A 52 -15.17 -29.61 2.02
N LEU A 53 -14.20 -29.09 2.76
CA LEU A 53 -13.17 -29.89 3.42
C LEU A 53 -13.63 -30.40 4.79
N ARG A 54 -14.64 -29.77 5.40
CA ARG A 54 -15.16 -30.08 6.73
C ARG A 54 -14.07 -30.23 7.81
N PRO A 55 -13.06 -29.33 7.88
CA PRO A 55 -12.07 -29.37 8.95
C PRO A 55 -12.71 -28.94 10.28
N HIS A 56 -11.98 -29.12 11.38
CA HIS A 56 -12.36 -28.55 12.67
C HIS A 56 -12.52 -27.02 12.55
N PRO A 57 -13.58 -26.39 13.08
CA PRO A 57 -13.88 -24.96 12.86
C PRO A 57 -12.80 -24.01 13.40
N ALA A 58 -12.00 -24.45 14.36
CA ALA A 58 -10.85 -23.69 14.86
C ALA A 58 -9.61 -23.76 13.95
N ALA A 59 -9.56 -24.68 12.98
CA ALA A 59 -8.38 -24.90 12.14
C ALA A 59 -7.98 -23.66 11.32
N PRO A 60 -8.90 -22.94 10.64
CA PRO A 60 -8.53 -21.73 9.90
C PRO A 60 -7.99 -20.62 10.80
N LEU A 61 -8.49 -20.50 12.02
CA LEU A 61 -8.03 -19.49 12.99
C LEU A 61 -6.63 -19.83 13.52
N GLN A 62 -6.37 -21.09 13.83
CA GLN A 62 -5.05 -21.55 14.29
C GLN A 62 -3.99 -21.39 13.20
N GLU A 63 -4.33 -21.77 11.97
CA GLU A 63 -3.41 -21.63 10.83
C GLU A 63 -3.23 -20.16 10.46
N GLY A 64 -4.30 -19.36 10.48
CA GLY A 64 -4.22 -17.91 10.29
C GLY A 64 -3.32 -17.24 11.32
N ARG A 65 -3.38 -17.66 12.59
CA ARG A 65 -2.47 -17.17 13.63
C ARG A 65 -1.02 -17.58 13.35
N ARG A 66 -0.76 -18.85 13.03
CA ARG A 66 0.60 -19.30 12.68
C ARG A 66 1.19 -18.53 11.50
N LEU A 67 0.38 -18.31 10.45
CA LEU A 67 0.77 -17.50 9.30
C LEU A 67 1.05 -16.05 9.73
N MET A 68 0.15 -15.44 10.51
CA MET A 68 0.35 -14.08 11.02
C MET A 68 1.58 -13.97 11.92
N ASP A 69 1.86 -14.95 12.76
CA ASP A 69 3.05 -14.96 13.62
C ASP A 69 4.34 -15.02 12.77
N SER A 70 4.33 -15.75 11.64
CA SER A 70 5.47 -15.82 10.72
C SER A 70 5.67 -14.57 9.85
N VAL A 71 4.60 -13.86 9.49
CA VAL A 71 4.64 -12.68 8.60
C VAL A 71 4.34 -11.38 9.38
N GLY A 72 4.27 -11.44 10.71
CA GLY A 72 3.77 -10.35 11.55
C GLY A 72 4.59 -9.07 11.46
N TRP A 73 5.92 -9.20 11.31
CA TRP A 73 6.81 -8.06 11.10
C TRP A 73 6.48 -7.30 9.81
N ALA A 74 6.18 -8.02 8.72
CA ALA A 74 5.80 -7.42 7.44
C ALA A 74 4.35 -6.88 7.46
N ALA A 75 3.46 -7.50 8.24
CA ALA A 75 2.09 -7.05 8.40
C ALA A 75 1.99 -5.69 9.11
N ILE A 76 2.86 -5.44 10.10
CA ILE A 76 2.88 -4.19 10.87
C ILE A 76 3.62 -3.07 10.13
N LEU A 77 4.55 -3.42 9.23
CA LEU A 77 5.41 -2.46 8.53
C LEU A 77 4.63 -1.35 7.79
N PRO A 78 3.64 -1.61 6.92
CA PRO A 78 2.90 -0.55 6.24
C PRO A 78 2.23 0.44 7.18
N GLN A 79 1.68 -0.04 8.31
CA GLN A 79 1.04 0.82 9.30
C GLN A 79 2.06 1.70 10.02
N MET A 80 3.23 1.16 10.37
CA MET A 80 4.31 1.95 10.97
C MET A 80 4.84 3.01 9.99
N LEU A 81 4.98 2.65 8.71
CA LEU A 81 5.40 3.58 7.66
C LEU A 81 4.37 4.67 7.40
N ALA A 82 3.07 4.34 7.42
CA ALA A 82 2.00 5.32 7.32
C ALA A 82 2.02 6.31 8.49
N SER A 83 2.18 5.82 9.72
CA SER A 83 2.31 6.66 10.92
C SER A 83 3.56 7.55 10.86
N LEU A 84 4.72 7.00 10.47
CA LEU A 84 5.95 7.77 10.31
C LEU A 84 5.79 8.87 9.26
N GLY A 85 5.18 8.53 8.11
CA GLY A 85 4.86 9.50 7.07
C GLY A 85 3.93 10.61 7.55
N ALA A 86 2.91 10.27 8.34
CA ALA A 86 2.02 11.25 8.96
C ALA A 86 2.76 12.18 9.94
N VAL A 87 3.66 11.63 10.77
CA VAL A 87 4.48 12.42 11.69
C VAL A 87 5.39 13.38 10.92
N PHE A 88 6.05 12.94 9.84
CA PHE A 88 6.88 13.82 9.02
C PHE A 88 6.09 14.90 8.27
N ALA A 89 4.88 14.56 7.81
CA ALA A 89 3.98 15.54 7.21
C ALA A 89 3.56 16.60 8.23
N LEU A 90 3.20 16.19 9.45
CA LEU A 90 2.84 17.12 10.54
C LEU A 90 4.03 17.97 11.02
N ALA A 91 5.25 17.41 10.99
CA ALA A 91 6.47 18.12 11.34
C ALA A 91 6.98 19.07 10.23
N GLY A 92 6.32 19.13 9.07
CA GLY A 92 6.71 20.02 7.97
C GLY A 92 8.05 19.66 7.31
N VAL A 93 8.54 18.43 7.49
CA VAL A 93 9.85 18.01 6.95
C VAL A 93 9.86 18.10 5.42
N GLY A 94 8.75 17.77 4.77
CA GLY A 94 8.59 17.88 3.32
C GLY A 94 8.77 19.30 2.79
N ASP A 95 8.24 20.30 3.51
CA ASP A 95 8.31 21.71 3.10
C ASP A 95 9.74 22.24 3.19
N VAL A 96 10.46 21.91 4.27
CA VAL A 96 11.87 22.31 4.46
C VAL A 96 12.76 21.70 3.37
N VAL A 97 12.61 20.40 3.12
CA VAL A 97 13.38 19.70 2.07
C VAL A 97 13.01 20.21 0.68
N GLY A 98 11.73 20.46 0.42
CA GLY A 98 11.23 21.01 -0.84
C GLY A 98 11.81 22.40 -1.13
N GLN A 99 11.84 23.28 -0.14
CA GLN A 99 12.47 24.61 -0.28
C GLN A 99 13.96 24.50 -0.59
N LEU A 100 14.69 23.65 0.14
CA LEU A 100 16.11 23.43 -0.12
C LEU A 100 16.35 22.92 -1.55
N MET A 101 15.55 21.97 -2.01
CA MET A 101 15.69 21.39 -3.34
C MET A 101 15.25 22.35 -4.45
N SER A 102 14.25 23.21 -4.22
CA SER A 102 13.85 24.24 -5.18
C SER A 102 14.96 25.25 -5.49
N SER A 103 15.89 25.46 -4.55
CA SER A 103 17.07 26.31 -4.76
C SER A 103 18.15 25.66 -5.62
N VAL A 104 18.14 24.33 -5.73
CA VAL A 104 19.18 23.53 -6.41
C VAL A 104 18.67 23.00 -7.76
N ILE A 105 17.37 22.76 -7.91
CA ILE A 105 16.76 22.27 -9.15
C ILE A 105 16.65 23.43 -10.15
N PRO A 106 17.26 23.34 -11.34
CA PRO A 106 17.06 24.32 -12.40
C PRO A 106 15.60 24.36 -12.85
N GLU A 107 15.02 25.57 -12.97
CA GLU A 107 13.63 25.75 -13.41
C GLU A 107 13.38 25.03 -14.75
N GLY A 108 12.33 24.21 -14.82
CA GLY A 108 11.93 23.50 -16.05
C GLY A 108 12.74 22.25 -16.40
N SER A 109 13.75 21.84 -15.61
CA SER A 109 14.54 20.65 -15.89
C SER A 109 13.98 19.39 -15.23
N LEU A 110 13.28 18.54 -16.02
CA LEU A 110 12.84 17.22 -15.58
C LEU A 110 14.03 16.35 -15.12
N PHE A 111 15.15 16.40 -15.85
CA PHE A 111 16.35 15.64 -15.47
C PHE A 111 16.90 16.08 -14.12
N GLY A 112 16.90 17.39 -13.84
CA GLY A 112 17.28 17.94 -12.54
C GLY A 112 16.36 17.47 -11.41
N ALA A 113 15.05 17.48 -11.65
CA ALA A 113 14.06 17.01 -10.66
C ALA A 113 14.21 15.51 -10.35
N VAL A 114 14.42 14.68 -11.39
CA VAL A 114 14.65 13.24 -11.21
C VAL A 114 15.98 12.98 -10.49
N ALA A 115 17.05 13.69 -10.85
CA ALA A 115 18.35 13.57 -10.18
C ALA A 115 18.26 13.99 -8.71
N ALA A 116 17.57 15.09 -8.40
CA ALA A 116 17.35 15.55 -7.02
C ALA A 116 16.52 14.54 -6.22
N PHE A 117 15.47 13.96 -6.81
CA PHE A 117 14.71 12.89 -6.18
C PHE A 117 15.57 11.65 -5.93
N ALA A 118 16.33 11.17 -6.93
CA ALA A 118 17.16 9.98 -6.80
C ALA A 118 18.29 10.15 -5.77
N LEU A 119 19.01 11.27 -5.82
CA LEU A 119 20.09 11.57 -4.87
C LEU A 119 19.55 11.83 -3.47
N GLY A 120 18.46 12.60 -3.35
CA GLY A 120 17.80 12.82 -2.07
C GLY A 120 17.29 11.51 -1.46
N MET A 121 16.70 10.63 -2.28
CA MET A 121 16.25 9.31 -1.85
C MET A 121 17.42 8.44 -1.37
N ALA A 122 18.55 8.44 -2.08
CA ALA A 122 19.75 7.72 -1.65
C ALA A 122 20.30 8.25 -0.31
N LEU A 123 20.40 9.57 -0.16
CA LEU A 123 20.92 10.20 1.04
C LEU A 123 20.00 10.00 2.24
N PHE A 124 18.70 10.23 2.09
CA PHE A 124 17.74 9.98 3.17
C PHE A 124 17.65 8.50 3.54
N THR A 125 17.80 7.59 2.57
CA THR A 125 17.87 6.15 2.86
C THR A 125 19.10 5.82 3.69
N MET A 126 20.26 6.40 3.39
CA MET A 126 21.46 6.23 4.22
C MET A 126 21.27 6.77 5.64
N VAL A 127 20.65 7.95 5.78
CA VAL A 127 20.41 8.58 7.09
C VAL A 127 19.40 7.79 7.92
N MET A 128 18.30 7.33 7.32
CA MET A 128 17.23 6.63 8.04
C MET A 128 17.44 5.11 8.12
N GLY A 129 18.44 4.57 7.42
CA GLY A 129 18.76 3.15 7.40
C GLY A 129 17.79 2.28 6.59
N ASN A 130 16.76 2.86 5.96
CA ASN A 130 15.82 2.14 5.09
C ASN A 130 15.11 3.08 4.09
N ALA A 131 14.93 2.60 2.86
CA ALA A 131 14.22 3.31 1.79
C ALA A 131 12.73 3.56 2.13
N PHE A 132 12.09 2.62 2.82
CA PHE A 132 10.69 2.73 3.21
C PHE A 132 10.42 3.91 4.15
N ALA A 133 11.32 4.16 5.09
CA ALA A 133 11.21 5.29 6.00
C ALA A 133 11.42 6.62 5.28
N ALA A 134 12.32 6.64 4.29
CA ALA A 134 12.69 7.84 3.53
C ALA A 134 11.67 8.22 2.45
N PHE A 135 10.90 7.25 1.98
CA PHE A 135 9.92 7.47 0.92
C PHE A 135 8.88 8.55 1.25
N PRO A 136 8.18 8.56 2.42
CA PRO A 136 7.21 9.61 2.72
C PRO A 136 7.77 11.03 2.65
N VAL A 137 8.98 11.25 3.14
CA VAL A 137 9.64 12.56 3.11
C VAL A 137 9.95 12.99 1.69
N MET A 138 10.60 12.11 0.91
CA MET A 138 10.98 12.41 -0.48
C MET A 138 9.78 12.54 -1.40
N ALA A 139 8.73 11.76 -1.15
CA ALA A 139 7.47 11.84 -1.88
C ALA A 139 6.76 13.17 -1.62
N ALA A 140 6.68 13.60 -0.35
CA ALA A 140 6.09 14.89 0.02
C ALA A 140 6.92 16.08 -0.48
N ALA A 141 8.25 15.98 -0.45
CA ALA A 141 9.15 17.08 -0.79
C ALA A 141 9.33 17.29 -2.30
N ILE A 142 9.45 16.21 -3.09
CA ILE A 142 9.83 16.29 -4.51
C ILE A 142 8.88 15.49 -5.40
N ALA A 143 8.61 14.21 -5.10
CA ALA A 143 7.89 13.36 -6.05
C ALA A 143 6.49 13.88 -6.37
N VAL A 144 5.68 14.16 -5.35
CA VAL A 144 4.31 14.66 -5.54
C VAL A 144 4.28 16.09 -6.09
N PRO A 145 4.95 17.09 -5.49
CA PRO A 145 4.82 18.47 -5.94
C PRO A 145 5.55 18.78 -7.25
N VAL A 146 6.70 18.14 -7.51
CA VAL A 146 7.53 18.43 -8.69
C VAL A 146 7.25 17.41 -9.78
N LEU A 147 7.53 16.12 -9.54
CA LEU A 147 7.45 15.12 -10.61
C LEU A 147 6.01 14.90 -11.07
N ILE A 148 5.08 14.63 -10.15
CA ILE A 148 3.68 14.31 -10.48
C ILE A 148 2.91 15.57 -10.86
N ARG A 149 2.92 16.62 -10.01
CA ARG A 149 2.08 17.80 -10.26
C ARG A 149 2.61 18.73 -11.35
N GLN A 150 3.92 18.83 -11.59
CA GLN A 150 4.47 19.71 -12.63
C GLN A 150 4.73 18.98 -13.94
N TYR A 151 5.19 17.72 -13.91
CA TYR A 151 5.62 17.00 -15.11
C TYR A 151 4.76 15.77 -15.49
N GLY A 152 4.02 15.15 -14.56
CA GLY A 152 3.09 14.03 -14.82
C GLY A 152 3.08 12.95 -13.76
#